data_AF-A0AA50PRL4-F1
#
_entry.id   AF-A0AA50PRL4-F1
#
_cell.length_a   1.000
_cell.length_b   1.000
_cell.length_c   1.000
_cell.angle_alpha   90.00
_cell.angle_beta   90.00
_cell.angle_gamma   90.00
#
_symmetry.space_group_name_H-M   'P 1'
#
loop_
_entity.id
_entity.type
_entity.pdbx_description
1 polymer ?
#
loop_
_entity_poly.entity_id
_entity_poly.type
_entity_poly.pdbx_seq_one_letter_code
_entity_poly.pdbx_strand_id
1 'polypeptide(L)'
;EEEETPEIDIMIGVNVEYRRENGMVTMKLRRPYTTASIWSSGRVTCTGATSEDQAKVAARRYARALEKLGFHVRFQNFRVVNVLGTCRMPFGIGITAFSRKYKEA
;
A
#
# COMPACT_ATOMS: atom_id res chain seq x y z
N GLU A 1 -2.58 36.38 -14.19
CA GLU A 1 -1.55 36.00 -13.21
C GLU A 1 -2.24 35.31 -12.06
N GLU A 2 -2.07 34.00 -12.01
CA GLU A 2 -2.23 33.16 -10.82
C GLU A 2 -1.62 31.82 -11.27
N GLU A 3 -0.30 31.71 -11.13
CA GLU A 3 0.41 30.45 -11.32
C GLU A 3 0.01 29.49 -10.18
N GLU A 4 -0.98 28.64 -10.44
CA GLU A 4 -1.16 27.41 -9.68
C GLU A 4 0.07 26.52 -9.92
N THR A 5 1.09 26.72 -9.08
CA THR A 5 2.19 25.77 -8.96
C THR A 5 1.60 24.44 -8.46
N PRO A 6 1.65 23.33 -9.24
CA PRO A 6 1.11 22.08 -8.75
C PRO A 6 2.05 21.58 -7.65
N GLU A 7 1.54 21.62 -6.43
CA GLU A 7 2.13 21.13 -5.18
C GLU A 7 3.17 20.04 -5.41
N ILE A 8 4.43 20.46 -5.51
CA ILE A 8 5.56 19.58 -5.28
C ILE A 8 5.58 19.38 -3.75
N ASP A 9 4.66 18.57 -3.24
CA ASP A 9 4.74 17.96 -1.90
C ASP A 9 5.82 16.86 -1.97
N ILE A 10 7.04 17.30 -2.31
CA ILE A 10 8.26 16.56 -2.07
C ILE A 10 8.27 16.35 -0.56
N MET A 11 7.94 15.12 -0.13
CA MET A 11 8.71 14.21 0.73
C MET A 11 9.70 14.77 1.77
N ILE A 12 9.68 16.06 2.07
CA ILE A 12 10.50 16.75 3.05
C ILE A 12 9.95 16.44 4.46
N GLY A 13 8.72 15.92 4.56
CA GLY A 13 8.17 15.29 5.76
C GLY A 13 8.48 13.79 5.82
N VAL A 14 9.59 13.44 6.45
CA VAL A 14 10.05 12.08 6.77
C VAL A 14 8.92 11.20 7.32
N ASN A 15 8.50 10.18 6.56
CA ASN A 15 7.64 9.07 7.01
C ASN A 15 8.29 7.72 6.68
N VAL A 16 9.62 7.68 6.83
CA VAL A 16 10.45 6.51 6.56
C VAL A 16 10.86 5.94 7.91
N GLU A 17 10.27 4.81 8.31
CA GLU A 17 10.62 4.10 9.53
C GLU A 17 11.41 2.85 9.15
N TYR A 18 12.66 2.75 9.60
CA TYR A 18 13.46 1.54 9.44
C TYR A 18 13.26 0.63 10.67
N ARG A 19 12.68 -0.55 10.46
CA ARG A 19 12.54 -1.57 11.52
C ARG A 19 13.61 -2.64 11.34
N ARG A 20 14.69 -2.54 12.15
CA ARG A 20 15.81 -3.52 12.12
C ARG A 20 15.36 -4.96 12.29
N GLU A 21 14.35 -5.21 13.12
CA GLU A 21 13.83 -6.55 13.41
C GLU A 21 13.26 -7.25 12.17
N ASN A 22 12.72 -6.49 11.22
CA ASN A 22 12.05 -7.03 10.03
C ASN A 22 12.89 -6.91 8.76
N GLY A 23 14.08 -6.31 8.82
CA GLY A 23 14.95 -6.11 7.65
C GLY A 23 14.31 -5.32 6.50
N MET A 24 13.32 -4.46 6.82
CA MET A 24 12.60 -3.67 5.82
C MET A 24 12.39 -2.21 6.25
N VAL A 25 12.30 -1.34 5.26
CA VAL A 25 11.95 0.07 5.40
C VAL A 25 10.46 0.25 5.14
N THR A 26 9.77 0.99 5.99
CA THR A 26 8.36 1.35 5.80
C THR A 26 8.24 2.80 5.37
N MET A 27 7.51 3.08 4.30
CA MET A 27 7.27 4.42 3.78
C MET A 27 5.76 4.67 3.59
N LYS A 28 5.24 5.80 4.07
CA LYS A 28 3.81 6.14 3.90
C LYS A 28 3.60 7.26 2.89
N LEU A 29 2.56 7.13 2.08
CA LEU A 29 2.02 8.20 1.24
C LEU A 29 0.69 8.68 1.80
N ARG A 30 0.42 9.99 1.70
CA ARG A 30 -0.87 10.59 2.07
C ARG A 30 -1.93 10.45 0.97
N ARG A 31 -1.52 10.56 -0.31
CA ARG A 31 -2.41 10.52 -1.47
C ARG A 31 -1.82 9.63 -2.57
N PRO A 32 -2.47 8.52 -2.97
CA PRO A 32 -3.45 7.79 -2.16
C PRO A 32 -2.85 7.44 -0.79
N TYR A 33 -3.70 7.26 0.22
CA TYR A 33 -3.23 6.85 1.55
C TYR A 33 -2.77 5.39 1.48
N THR A 34 -1.47 5.19 1.41
CA THR A 34 -0.87 3.87 1.25
C THR A 34 0.38 3.73 2.10
N THR A 35 0.76 2.50 2.38
CA THR A 35 2.03 2.16 3.03
C THR A 35 2.82 1.22 2.13
N ALA A 36 4.10 1.49 1.94
CA ALA A 36 5.02 0.62 1.25
C ALA A 36 6.01 -0.02 2.23
N SER A 37 6.23 -1.31 2.06
CA SER A 37 7.30 -2.08 2.67
C SER A 37 8.37 -2.35 1.62
N ILE A 38 9.58 -1.86 1.87
CA ILE A 38 10.73 -1.92 0.95
C ILE A 38 11.79 -2.84 1.56
N TRP A 39 12.11 -3.91 0.85
CA TRP A 39 13.08 -4.92 1.28
C TRP A 39 14.46 -4.62 0.73
N SER A 40 15.51 -5.13 1.38
CA SER A 40 16.90 -5.01 0.90
C SER A 40 17.12 -5.63 -0.49
N SER A 41 16.27 -6.57 -0.90
CA SER A 41 16.27 -7.15 -2.25
C SER A 41 15.74 -6.23 -3.35
N GLY A 42 15.25 -5.03 -3.00
CA GLY A 42 14.61 -4.10 -3.93
C GLY A 42 13.14 -4.41 -4.20
N ARG A 43 12.58 -5.47 -3.59
CA ARG A 43 11.13 -5.73 -3.66
C ARG A 43 10.38 -4.67 -2.86
N VAL A 44 9.32 -4.11 -3.46
CA VAL A 44 8.43 -3.15 -2.82
C VAL A 44 7.01 -3.71 -2.79
N THR A 45 6.42 -3.76 -1.60
CA THR A 45 5.01 -4.14 -1.41
C THR A 45 4.22 -2.93 -0.96
N CYS A 46 3.16 -2.57 -1.68
CA CYS A 46 2.25 -1.47 -1.34
C CYS A 46 0.93 -2.02 -0.79
N THR A 47 0.43 -1.44 0.30
CA THR A 47 -0.86 -1.78 0.93
C THR A 47 -1.69 -0.52 1.20
N GLY A 48 -3.01 -0.69 1.30
CA GLY A 48 -3.96 0.38 1.65
C GLY A 48 -4.68 1.04 0.47
N ALA A 49 -4.35 0.70 -0.77
CA ALA A 49 -5.09 1.17 -1.93
C ALA A 49 -6.48 0.51 -2.02
N THR A 50 -7.49 1.29 -2.43
CA THR A 50 -8.90 0.84 -2.51
C THR A 50 -9.29 0.33 -3.90
N SER A 51 -8.44 0.56 -4.91
CA SER A 51 -8.63 0.07 -6.27
C SER A 51 -7.28 -0.30 -6.90
N GLU A 52 -7.33 -1.11 -7.95
CA GLU A 52 -6.13 -1.49 -8.70
C GLU A 52 -5.43 -0.26 -9.30
N ASP A 53 -6.19 0.69 -9.86
CA ASP A 53 -5.65 1.92 -10.42
C ASP A 53 -4.92 2.76 -9.37
N GLN A 54 -5.53 2.94 -8.19
CA GLN A 54 -4.87 3.63 -7.08
C GLN A 54 -3.62 2.89 -6.61
N ALA A 55 -3.63 1.55 -6.57
CA ALA A 55 -2.48 0.75 -6.21
C ALA A 55 -1.32 0.95 -7.20
N LYS A 56 -1.63 1.00 -8.50
CA LYS A 56 -0.63 1.23 -9.55
C LYS A 56 -0.05 2.64 -9.50
N VAL A 57 -0.89 3.66 -9.25
CA VAL A 57 -0.45 5.05 -9.06
C VAL A 57 0.43 5.17 -7.82
N ALA A 58 0.02 4.58 -6.68
CA ALA A 58 0.81 4.57 -5.45
C ALA A 58 2.19 3.95 -5.68
N ALA A 59 2.23 2.75 -6.28
CA ALA A 59 3.47 2.03 -6.56
C ALA A 59 4.43 2.84 -7.46
N ARG A 60 3.91 3.54 -8.47
CA ARG A 60 4.70 4.45 -9.31
C ARG A 60 5.23 5.65 -8.53
N ARG A 61 4.44 6.22 -7.62
CA ARG A 61 4.90 7.32 -6.76
C ARG A 61 6.03 6.88 -5.82
N TYR A 62 5.95 5.67 -5.25
CA TYR A 62 7.05 5.09 -4.46
C TYR A 62 8.31 4.88 -5.32
N ALA A 63 8.16 4.36 -6.54
CA ALA A 63 9.30 4.21 -7.45
C ALA A 63 9.97 5.56 -7.76
N ARG A 64 9.18 6.59 -8.09
CA ARG A 64 9.68 7.94 -8.36
C ARG A 64 10.32 8.60 -7.14
N ALA A 65 9.79 8.33 -5.96
CA ALA A 65 10.35 8.77 -4.68
C ALA A 65 11.77 8.21 -4.47
N LEU A 66 11.95 6.91 -4.70
CA LEU A 66 13.26 6.25 -4.63
C LEU A 66 14.22 6.78 -5.70
N GLU A 67 13.74 7.03 -6.90
CA GLU A 67 14.55 7.63 -7.97
C GLU A 67 15.08 9.03 -7.59
N LYS A 68 14.23 9.87 -6.98
CA LYS A 68 14.63 11.19 -6.46
C LYS A 68 15.68 11.12 -5.34
N LEU A 69 15.74 10.02 -4.61
CA LEU A 69 16.76 9.77 -3.58
C LEU A 69 18.10 9.29 -4.19
N GLY A 70 18.19 9.15 -5.51
CA GLY A 70 19.41 8.78 -6.23
C GLY A 70 19.54 7.28 -6.52
N PHE A 71 18.51 6.48 -6.26
CA PHE A 71 18.52 5.06 -6.61
C PHE A 71 18.20 4.85 -8.10
N HIS A 72 18.86 3.87 -8.73
CA HIS A 72 18.52 3.48 -10.10
C HIS A 72 17.27 2.60 -10.11
N VAL A 73 16.11 3.20 -10.37
CA VAL A 73 14.82 2.54 -10.26
C VAL A 73 14.22 2.26 -11.65
N ARG A 74 13.71 1.04 -11.84
CA ARG A 74 12.84 0.70 -12.97
C ARG A 74 11.54 0.09 -12.44
N PHE A 75 10.42 0.70 -12.81
CA PHE A 75 9.10 0.19 -12.42
C PHE A 75 8.70 -0.97 -13.34
N GLN A 76 8.75 -2.20 -12.82
CA GLN A 76 8.46 -3.42 -13.57
C GLN A 76 7.68 -4.42 -12.70
N ASN A 77 7.03 -5.39 -13.33
CA ASN A 77 6.35 -6.52 -12.67
C ASN A 77 5.32 -6.10 -11.60
N PHE A 78 4.57 -5.02 -11.86
CA PHE A 78 3.43 -4.67 -11.00
C PHE A 78 2.36 -5.77 -11.08
N ARG A 79 1.98 -6.29 -9.91
CA ARG A 79 0.93 -7.32 -9.76
C ARG A 79 0.16 -7.08 -8.47
N VAL A 80 -1.16 -7.21 -8.54
CA VAL A 80 -2.01 -7.34 -7.35
C VAL A 80 -1.86 -8.75 -6.77
N VAL A 81 -1.47 -8.84 -5.51
CA VAL A 81 -1.23 -10.11 -4.80
C VAL A 81 -2.31 -10.48 -3.81
N ASN A 82 -3.10 -9.51 -3.36
CA ASN A 82 -4.19 -9.71 -2.41
C ASN A 82 -5.27 -8.63 -2.61
N VAL A 83 -6.53 -9.00 -2.38
CA VAL A 83 -7.68 -8.10 -2.36
C VAL A 83 -8.51 -8.44 -1.13
N LEU A 84 -8.83 -7.43 -0.31
CA LEU A 84 -9.68 -7.59 0.87
C LEU A 84 -11.02 -6.93 0.60
N GLY A 85 -12.09 -7.71 0.61
CA GLY A 85 -13.47 -7.23 0.58
C GLY A 85 -14.11 -7.35 1.96
N THR A 86 -14.88 -6.34 2.37
CA THR A 86 -15.67 -6.38 3.60
C THR A 86 -17.13 -6.12 3.27
N CYS A 87 -18.03 -6.83 3.95
CA CYS A 87 -19.46 -6.59 3.87
C CYS A 87 -20.09 -6.78 5.25
N ARG A 88 -21.29 -6.21 5.43
CA ARG A 88 -22.05 -6.33 6.67
C ARG A 88 -23.43 -6.89 6.35
N MET A 89 -23.85 -7.91 7.10
CA MET A 89 -25.19 -8.46 7.00
C MET A 89 -26.18 -7.60 7.81
N PRO A 90 -27.46 -7.52 7.40
CA PRO A 90 -28.48 -6.79 8.14
C PRO A 90 -28.91 -7.50 9.44
N PHE A 91 -28.41 -8.71 9.69
CA PHE A 91 -28.72 -9.53 10.87
C PHE A 91 -27.44 -10.13 11.48
N GLY A 92 -27.53 -10.52 12.76
CA GLY A 92 -26.46 -11.23 13.45
C GLY A 92 -26.39 -12.70 13.03
N ILE A 93 -25.18 -13.26 12.99
CA ILE A 93 -24.95 -14.67 12.67
C ILE A 93 -24.52 -15.38 13.97
N GLY A 94 -25.29 -16.37 14.40
CA GLY A 94 -24.93 -17.23 15.52
C GLY A 94 -23.81 -18.19 15.15
N ILE A 95 -22.56 -17.73 15.25
CA ILE A 95 -21.35 -18.44 14.77
C ILE A 95 -21.23 -19.87 15.30
N THR A 96 -21.62 -20.13 16.55
CA THR A 96 -21.54 -21.47 17.16
C THR A 96 -22.52 -22.45 16.54
N ALA A 97 -23.77 -22.03 16.32
CA ALA A 97 -24.79 -22.87 15.69
C ALA A 97 -24.49 -23.08 14.20
N PHE A 98 -24.07 -22.02 13.52
CA PHE A 98 -23.66 -22.07 12.11
C PHE A 98 -22.48 -23.04 11.90
N SER A 99 -21.39 -22.87 12.67
CA SER A 99 -20.21 -23.73 12.57
C SER A 99 -20.52 -25.20 12.84
N ARG A 100 -21.37 -25.50 13.83
CA ARG A 100 -21.75 -26.90 14.16
C ARG A 100 -22.59 -27.53 13.04
N LYS A 101 -23.48 -26.77 12.42
CA LYS A 101 -24.40 -27.27 11.38
C LYS A 101 -23.70 -27.55 10.05
N TYR A 102 -22.66 -26.79 9.72
CA TYR A 102 -21.98 -26.86 8.42
C TYR A 102 -20.49 -27.23 8.55
N LYS A 103 -20.15 -28.23 9.37
CA LYS A 103 -18.74 -28.63 9.61
C LYS A 103 -18.01 -29.20 8.39
N GLU A 104 -18.75 -29.72 7.41
CA GLU A 104 -18.20 -30.45 6.25
C GLU A 104 -18.61 -29.84 4.89
N ALA A 105 -19.21 -28.64 4.92
CA ALA A 105 -19.60 -27.92 3.71
C ALA A 105 -18.41 -27.17 3.09
#